data_AF-A0A7C3ZQA1-F1
#
_entry.id   AF-A0A7C3ZQA1-F1
#
_cell.length_a   1.000
_cell.length_b   1.000
_cell.length_c   1.000
_cell.angle_alpha   90.00
_cell.angle_beta   90.00
_cell.angle_gamma   90.00
#
_symmetry.space_group_name_H-M   'P 1'
#
loop_
_entity.id
_entity.type
_entity.pdbx_description
1 polymer ?
#
loop_
_entity_poly.entity_id
_entity_poly.type
_entity_poly.pdbx_seq_one_letter_code
_entity_poly.pdbx_strand_id
1 'polypeptide(L)'
;MGKKVLMIFLSAVVALEIASASNLCVPSADIVPRGSWVYDALISLASDDLLEGYPARLFQGERLLNRLEVAGILGQAIESDVIREANPSQIALFGRLVEEFEPELKSFHGSNLERWKSEATRVETNTPLVAGYGRLVIREDDGSNDSVTIPYRVSVLGELSREAFGAMSLSRREERFFLRESNEPAVSKILITGFGSNSVWEVGRDYHWFGPAYGGSLILSDNSGGFWGVGESREFNWGPFLGRVKVSQFATAFEDAGERLYLFARRYQRPITHGWFLGVSETAKTTKVPNPLILVMPYYLYQHIFNEVDEEFNALYSADFLYNGRTGYEVYGELLIDDVTAPRLFGGGFDRPRKTGWTLGLYLPKFVKHAEYSTLRVEYTSIDRLTYSATRPLFSQLAYTHNGEIIGHPIGPNARSLYLRSEHSFGDKFSLITEYLDQREKESREPRGVERKTLSLLFCYDICTDRSIEVRVAPYEMSGTGGAKDSGTLLEVRATASF
;
A
#
# COMPACT_ATOMS: atom_id res chain seq x y z
N MET A 1 -2.57 -5.42 22.21
CA MET A 1 -2.72 -6.80 21.65
C MET A 1 -3.14 -7.78 22.75
N GLY A 2 -4.05 -8.71 22.47
CA GLY A 2 -4.45 -9.72 23.46
C GLY A 2 -3.38 -10.81 23.56
N LYS A 3 -2.95 -11.18 24.78
CA LYS A 3 -1.90 -12.20 25.01
C LYS A 3 -2.10 -13.48 24.18
N LYS A 4 -3.36 -13.89 23.98
CA LYS A 4 -3.74 -15.07 23.19
C LYS A 4 -3.39 -14.96 21.70
N VAL A 5 -3.61 -13.81 21.06
CA VAL A 5 -3.30 -13.60 19.62
C VAL A 5 -1.80 -13.66 19.38
N LEU A 6 -1.02 -13.02 20.25
CA LEU A 6 0.43 -13.06 20.18
C LEU A 6 0.96 -14.50 20.35
N MET A 7 0.41 -15.27 21.31
CA MET A 7 0.81 -16.68 21.49
C MET A 7 0.44 -17.55 20.29
N ILE A 8 -0.74 -17.35 19.70
CA ILE A 8 -1.17 -18.05 18.48
C ILE A 8 -0.19 -17.78 17.34
N PHE A 9 0.17 -16.51 17.11
CA PHE A 9 1.09 -16.14 16.05
C PHE A 9 2.51 -16.68 16.29
N LEU A 10 3.06 -16.52 17.50
CA LEU A 10 4.38 -17.07 17.86
C LEU A 10 4.45 -18.59 17.63
N SER A 11 3.37 -19.31 17.93
CA SER A 11 3.34 -20.77 17.74
C SER A 11 3.39 -21.21 16.27
N ALA A 12 2.91 -20.36 15.33
CA ALA A 12 2.92 -20.68 13.90
C ALA A 12 4.23 -20.31 13.20
N VAL A 13 4.89 -19.23 13.64
CA VAL A 13 6.23 -18.85 13.16
C VAL A 13 7.22 -20.01 13.31
N VAL A 14 7.07 -20.79 14.39
CA VAL A 14 7.85 -22.01 14.68
C VAL A 14 7.40 -23.22 13.84
N ALA A 15 6.12 -23.32 13.45
CA ALA A 15 5.57 -24.51 12.79
C ALA A 15 5.83 -24.57 11.27
N LEU A 16 6.12 -23.45 10.60
CA LEU A 16 6.38 -23.41 9.14
C LEU A 16 7.85 -23.67 8.75
N GLU A 17 8.70 -24.20 9.64
CA GLU A 17 10.09 -24.59 9.36
C GLU A 17 10.21 -25.88 8.50
N ILE A 18 9.47 -25.97 7.40
CA ILE A 18 9.66 -27.05 6.42
C ILE A 18 10.81 -26.64 5.48
N ALA A 19 11.85 -27.48 5.44
CA ALA A 19 13.05 -27.46 4.58
C ALA A 19 13.14 -26.29 3.58
N SER A 20 13.75 -25.19 4.02
CA SER A 20 13.93 -23.96 3.24
C SER A 20 15.25 -24.01 2.44
N ALA A 21 15.20 -23.67 1.15
CA ALA A 21 16.40 -23.47 0.34
C ALA A 21 16.92 -22.04 0.54
N SER A 22 18.18 -21.89 0.94
CA SER A 22 18.83 -20.64 1.37
C SER A 22 19.14 -19.62 0.25
N ASN A 23 18.36 -19.57 -0.83
CA ASN A 23 18.59 -18.67 -1.98
C ASN A 23 17.30 -18.23 -2.71
N LEU A 24 16.15 -18.38 -2.05
CA LEU A 24 14.87 -17.97 -2.62
C LEU A 24 14.78 -16.44 -2.64
N CYS A 25 14.23 -15.91 -3.72
CA CYS A 25 13.87 -14.49 -3.87
C CYS A 25 12.64 -14.43 -4.77
N VAL A 26 11.51 -14.00 -4.23
CA VAL A 26 10.25 -13.87 -4.97
C VAL A 26 9.87 -12.38 -5.07
N PRO A 27 10.13 -11.71 -6.22
CA PRO A 27 9.75 -10.31 -6.40
C PRO A 27 8.24 -10.12 -6.27
N SER A 28 7.86 -8.98 -5.71
CA SER A 28 6.49 -8.49 -5.62
C SER A 28 6.29 -7.29 -6.56
N ALA A 29 5.05 -7.12 -7.02
CA ALA A 29 4.61 -5.94 -7.75
C ALA A 29 3.54 -5.15 -6.98
N ASP A 30 3.42 -5.40 -5.68
CA ASP A 30 2.48 -4.70 -4.81
C ASP A 30 2.86 -3.22 -4.69
N ILE A 31 1.86 -2.37 -4.41
CA ILE A 31 2.09 -0.98 -4.03
C ILE A 31 2.73 -0.91 -2.65
N VAL A 32 3.71 -0.02 -2.48
CA VAL A 32 4.26 0.33 -1.17
C VAL A 32 3.28 1.29 -0.48
N PRO A 33 2.74 0.95 0.72
CA PRO A 33 1.81 1.81 1.44
C PRO A 33 2.38 3.21 1.73
N ARG A 34 1.58 4.29 1.64
CA ARG A 34 2.07 5.68 1.84
C ARG A 34 2.78 5.88 3.17
N GLY A 35 2.25 5.22 4.21
CA GLY A 35 2.80 5.31 5.55
C GLY A 35 4.06 4.45 5.78
N SER A 36 4.59 3.77 4.75
CA SER A 36 5.77 2.92 4.86
C SER A 36 7.04 3.70 5.17
N TRP A 37 7.96 3.08 5.93
CA TRP A 37 9.27 3.63 6.24
C TRP A 37 10.13 3.84 4.98
N VAL A 38 9.77 3.14 3.90
CA VAL A 38 10.42 3.27 2.59
C VAL A 38 10.32 4.71 2.06
N TYR A 39 9.14 5.34 2.15
CA TYR A 39 9.00 6.73 1.73
C TYR A 39 9.84 7.66 2.61
N ASP A 40 9.84 7.44 3.93
CA ASP A 40 10.66 8.22 4.86
C ASP A 40 12.16 8.13 4.52
N ALA A 41 12.64 6.92 4.19
CA ALA A 41 14.02 6.71 3.79
C ALA A 41 14.36 7.36 2.45
N LEU A 42 13.48 7.23 1.45
CA LEU A 42 13.64 7.87 0.15
C LEU A 42 13.61 9.41 0.26
N ILE A 43 12.79 9.98 1.15
CA ILE A 43 12.79 11.42 1.44
C ILE A 43 14.15 11.87 1.99
N SER A 44 14.71 11.17 2.96
CA SER A 44 16.02 11.53 3.52
C SER A 44 17.13 11.48 2.47
N LEU A 45 17.18 10.40 1.69
CA LEU A 45 18.19 10.23 0.65
C LEU A 45 18.03 11.27 -0.48
N ALA A 46 16.80 11.51 -0.92
CA ALA A 46 16.51 12.51 -1.94
C ALA A 46 16.83 13.94 -1.48
N SER A 47 16.57 14.27 -0.21
CA SER A 47 16.81 15.62 0.32
C SER A 47 18.29 16.01 0.20
N ASP A 48 19.19 15.04 0.36
CA ASP A 48 20.64 15.20 0.25
C ASP A 48 21.19 14.87 -1.16
N ASP A 49 20.34 14.82 -2.19
CA ASP A 49 20.70 14.56 -3.59
C ASP A 49 21.36 13.19 -3.84
N LEU A 50 21.10 12.22 -2.95
CA LEU A 50 21.64 10.85 -3.07
C LEU A 50 20.81 9.98 -4.04
N LEU A 51 19.66 10.49 -4.51
CA LEU A 51 18.79 9.88 -5.51
C LEU A 51 18.71 10.80 -6.73
N GLU A 52 19.71 10.74 -7.60
CA GLU A 52 19.85 11.62 -8.77
C GLU A 52 18.56 11.69 -9.61
N GLY A 53 18.06 12.91 -9.83
CA GLY A 53 16.85 13.17 -10.61
C GLY A 53 15.53 12.95 -9.85
N TYR A 54 15.58 12.61 -8.56
CA TYR A 54 14.40 12.44 -7.71
C TYR A 54 14.39 13.45 -6.56
N PRO A 55 13.67 14.59 -6.66
CA PRO A 55 13.48 15.48 -5.52
C PRO A 55 12.61 14.82 -4.45
N ALA A 56 12.83 15.20 -3.18
CA ALA A 56 12.15 14.62 -2.02
C ALA A 56 10.62 14.72 -2.12
N ARG A 57 10.11 15.75 -2.79
CA ARG A 57 8.68 15.96 -3.07
C ARG A 57 7.98 14.72 -3.63
N LEU A 58 8.66 13.94 -4.48
CA LEU A 58 8.09 12.76 -5.12
C LEU A 58 7.66 11.67 -4.13
N PHE A 59 8.24 11.68 -2.93
CA PHE A 59 8.04 10.64 -1.91
C PHE A 59 7.14 11.09 -0.76
N GLN A 60 6.52 12.27 -0.85
CA GLN A 60 5.68 12.86 0.21
C GLN A 60 4.18 12.50 0.09
N GLY A 61 3.87 11.33 -0.50
CA GLY A 61 2.50 10.81 -0.59
C GLY A 61 1.67 11.26 -1.80
N GLU A 62 2.16 12.22 -2.61
CA GLU A 62 1.48 12.61 -3.87
C GLU A 62 1.50 11.48 -4.91
N ARG A 63 2.54 10.66 -4.91
CA ARG A 63 2.71 9.51 -5.80
C ARG A 63 2.85 8.25 -4.97
N LEU A 64 2.19 7.19 -5.42
CA LEU A 64 2.45 5.84 -4.96
C LEU A 64 3.49 5.16 -5.84
N LEU A 65 4.32 4.32 -5.23
CA LEU A 65 5.31 3.50 -5.91
C LEU A 65 4.95 2.04 -5.72
N ASN A 66 5.02 1.26 -6.81
CA ASN A 66 5.09 -0.18 -6.68
C ASN A 66 6.52 -0.62 -6.30
N ARG A 67 6.66 -1.85 -5.84
CA ARG A 67 7.96 -2.37 -5.38
C ARG A 67 9.01 -2.47 -6.50
N LEU A 68 8.60 -2.66 -7.75
CA LEU A 68 9.50 -2.67 -8.91
C LEU A 68 10.05 -1.27 -9.21
N GLU A 69 9.22 -0.23 -9.09
CA GLU A 69 9.62 1.17 -9.25
C GLU A 69 10.65 1.57 -8.19
N VAL A 70 10.43 1.20 -6.92
CA VAL A 70 11.42 1.45 -5.86
C VAL A 70 12.74 0.74 -6.16
N ALA A 71 12.70 -0.54 -6.56
CA ALA A 71 13.91 -1.26 -6.95
C ALA A 71 14.65 -0.59 -8.13
N GLY A 72 13.91 0.00 -9.08
CA GLY A 72 14.50 0.80 -10.15
C GLY A 72 15.24 2.04 -9.66
N ILE A 73 14.65 2.78 -8.72
CA ILE A 73 15.29 3.96 -8.07
C ILE A 73 16.56 3.54 -7.34
N LEU A 74 16.51 2.45 -6.56
CA LEU A 74 17.68 1.92 -5.84
C LEU A 74 18.76 1.42 -6.81
N GLY A 75 18.37 0.73 -7.87
CA GLY A 75 19.28 0.25 -8.91
C GLY A 75 20.05 1.39 -9.57
N GLN A 76 19.35 2.49 -9.91
CA GLN A 76 19.95 3.70 -10.46
C GLN A 76 20.93 4.36 -9.48
N ALA A 77 20.56 4.48 -8.20
CA ALA A 77 21.43 5.04 -7.16
C ALA A 77 22.70 4.19 -6.91
N ILE A 78 22.62 2.87 -7.05
CA ILE A 78 23.81 1.99 -7.03
C ILE A 78 24.70 2.22 -8.25
N GLU A 79 24.12 2.55 -9.40
CA GLU A 79 24.85 2.76 -10.65
C GLU A 79 25.66 4.05 -10.64
N SER A 80 25.08 5.14 -10.11
CA SER A 80 25.71 6.46 -10.07
C SER A 80 26.83 6.59 -9.03
N ASP A 81 26.97 5.62 -8.12
CA ASP A 81 27.93 5.60 -7.00
C ASP A 81 27.78 6.73 -5.97
N VAL A 82 26.86 7.69 -6.15
CA VAL A 82 26.65 8.84 -5.25
C VAL A 82 26.41 8.42 -3.81
N ILE A 83 25.69 7.32 -3.60
CA ILE A 83 25.40 6.81 -2.25
C ILE A 83 26.66 6.48 -1.44
N ARG A 84 27.80 6.24 -2.08
CA ARG A 84 29.07 5.90 -1.41
C ARG A 84 29.74 7.09 -0.77
N GLU A 85 29.40 8.30 -1.22
CA GLU A 85 29.89 9.55 -0.66
C GLU A 85 29.01 10.03 0.51
N ALA A 86 27.89 9.35 0.75
CA ALA A 86 26.96 9.67 1.83
C ALA A 86 27.55 9.40 3.21
N ASN A 87 26.88 9.94 4.24
CA ASN A 87 27.29 9.66 5.62
C ASN A 87 26.99 8.18 6.00
N PRO A 88 27.68 7.62 7.03
CA PRO A 88 27.51 6.22 7.41
C PRO A 88 26.06 5.81 7.72
N SER A 89 25.25 6.70 8.31
CA SER A 89 23.84 6.43 8.62
C SER A 89 22.98 6.31 7.36
N GLN A 90 23.25 7.13 6.34
CA GLN A 90 22.57 7.04 5.05
C GLN A 90 22.99 5.80 4.25
N ILE A 91 24.28 5.45 4.27
CA ILE A 91 24.76 4.20 3.65
C ILE A 91 24.09 2.98 4.30
N ALA A 92 24.00 2.96 5.63
CA ALA A 92 23.31 1.89 6.36
C ALA A 92 21.82 1.84 6.00
N LEU A 93 21.13 2.99 6.00
CA LEU A 93 19.72 3.10 5.62
C LEU A 93 19.47 2.63 4.18
N PHE A 94 20.32 3.02 3.24
CA PHE A 94 20.25 2.55 1.86
C PHE A 94 20.50 1.05 1.75
N GLY A 95 21.48 0.52 2.50
CA GLY A 95 21.70 -0.92 2.61
C GLY A 95 20.45 -1.67 3.08
N ARG A 96 19.68 -1.10 4.01
CA ARG A 96 18.40 -1.66 4.44
C ARG A 96 17.32 -1.62 3.37
N LEU A 97 17.25 -0.55 2.58
CA LEU A 97 16.38 -0.53 1.40
C LEU A 97 16.80 -1.62 0.39
N VAL A 98 18.09 -1.79 0.14
CA VAL A 98 18.59 -2.85 -0.76
C VAL A 98 18.23 -4.25 -0.25
N GLU A 99 18.31 -4.50 1.06
CA GLU A 99 17.89 -5.76 1.67
C GLU A 99 16.37 -5.99 1.56
N GLU A 100 15.55 -4.98 1.83
CA GLU A 100 14.08 -5.05 1.73
C GLU A 100 13.59 -5.32 0.29
N PHE A 101 14.29 -4.74 -0.69
CA PHE A 101 13.97 -4.85 -2.12
C PHE A 101 14.87 -5.82 -2.87
N GLU A 102 15.62 -6.68 -2.16
CA GLU A 102 16.53 -7.66 -2.78
C GLU A 102 15.82 -8.53 -3.84
N PRO A 103 14.60 -9.06 -3.61
CA PRO A 103 13.91 -9.87 -4.61
C PRO A 103 13.64 -9.16 -5.92
N GLU A 104 13.22 -7.89 -5.85
CA GLU A 104 12.97 -7.05 -7.01
C GLU A 104 14.29 -6.67 -7.70
N LEU A 105 15.30 -6.24 -6.95
CA LEU A 105 16.63 -5.90 -7.47
C LEU A 105 17.28 -7.11 -8.16
N LYS A 106 17.24 -8.29 -7.56
CA LYS A 106 17.81 -9.51 -8.15
C LYS A 106 17.15 -9.87 -9.48
N SER A 107 15.87 -9.58 -9.62
CA SER A 107 15.08 -9.96 -10.80
C SER A 107 15.22 -8.97 -11.97
N PHE A 108 15.42 -7.68 -11.68
CA PHE A 108 15.40 -6.60 -12.69
C PHE A 108 16.70 -5.80 -12.80
N HIS A 109 17.50 -5.75 -11.73
CA HIS A 109 18.72 -4.96 -11.57
C HIS A 109 19.86 -5.79 -10.96
N GLY A 110 19.95 -7.07 -11.32
CA GLY A 110 20.84 -8.04 -10.65
C GLY A 110 22.32 -7.67 -10.70
N SER A 111 22.79 -7.08 -11.81
CA SER A 111 24.16 -6.55 -11.91
C SER A 111 24.46 -5.48 -10.87
N ASN A 112 23.51 -4.58 -10.63
CA ASN A 112 23.63 -3.50 -9.67
C ASN A 112 23.64 -4.08 -8.25
N LEU A 113 22.78 -5.07 -7.96
CA LEU A 113 22.77 -5.76 -6.67
C LEU A 113 24.10 -6.48 -6.38
N GLU A 114 24.64 -7.23 -7.33
CA GLU A 114 25.94 -7.91 -7.16
C GLU A 114 27.08 -6.92 -6.96
N ARG A 115 27.06 -5.81 -7.70
CA ARG A 115 28.00 -4.69 -7.52
C ARG A 115 27.93 -4.17 -6.08
N TRP A 116 26.74 -3.82 -5.61
CA TRP A 116 26.51 -3.38 -4.23
C TRP A 116 27.04 -4.40 -3.22
N LYS A 117 26.69 -5.69 -3.34
CA LYS A 117 27.13 -6.73 -2.41
C LYS A 117 28.64 -6.97 -2.41
N SER A 118 29.29 -6.82 -3.57
CA SER A 118 30.74 -7.03 -3.70
C SER A 118 31.58 -5.86 -3.16
N GLU A 119 31.03 -4.65 -3.20
CA GLU A 119 31.75 -3.42 -2.88
C GLU A 119 31.34 -2.82 -1.53
N ALA A 120 30.11 -3.08 -1.07
CA ALA A 120 29.62 -2.62 0.22
C ALA A 120 30.24 -3.45 1.35
N THR A 121 31.21 -2.87 2.06
CA THR A 121 31.44 -3.28 3.44
C THR A 121 30.23 -2.82 4.21
N ARG A 122 29.38 -3.75 4.67
CA ARG A 122 28.14 -3.41 5.40
C ARG A 122 28.46 -2.42 6.52
N VAL A 123 27.97 -1.19 6.37
CA VAL A 123 28.19 -0.11 7.32
C VAL A 123 27.15 -0.26 8.42
N GLU A 124 27.59 -0.69 9.60
CA GLU A 124 26.73 -0.79 10.78
C GLU A 124 26.78 0.52 11.56
N THR A 125 25.61 1.04 11.93
CA THR A 125 25.50 2.27 12.73
C THR A 125 24.39 2.16 13.75
N ASN A 126 24.72 2.51 15.00
CA ASN A 126 23.74 2.64 16.07
C ASN A 126 23.14 4.05 16.13
N THR A 127 23.48 4.93 15.18
CA THR A 127 22.98 6.30 15.14
C THR A 127 21.69 6.32 14.34
N PRO A 128 20.52 6.56 14.98
CA PRO A 128 19.27 6.66 14.25
C PRO A 128 19.31 7.88 13.32
N LEU A 129 18.69 7.74 12.16
CA LEU A 129 18.48 8.81 11.19
C LEU A 129 17.09 9.40 11.39
N VAL A 130 17.00 10.72 11.29
CA VAL A 130 15.74 11.46 11.34
C VAL A 130 15.42 11.93 9.92
N ALA A 131 14.23 11.61 9.44
CA ALA A 131 13.78 11.93 8.09
C ALA A 131 12.37 12.51 8.14
N GLY A 132 11.99 13.31 7.15
CA GLY A 132 10.61 13.76 7.04
C GLY A 132 10.42 15.04 6.23
N TYR A 133 9.25 15.65 6.44
CA TYR A 133 8.91 16.91 5.82
C TYR A 133 7.90 17.71 6.67
N GLY A 134 7.92 19.02 6.48
CA GLY A 134 6.89 19.94 6.93
C GLY A 134 6.36 20.74 5.74
N ARG A 135 5.03 20.86 5.64
CA ARG A 135 4.35 21.56 4.54
C ARG A 135 3.46 22.65 5.10
N LEU A 136 3.58 23.87 4.59
CA LEU A 136 2.56 24.91 4.76
C LEU A 136 1.55 24.77 3.62
N VAL A 137 0.27 24.68 3.95
CA VAL A 137 -0.82 24.61 2.97
C VAL A 137 -1.81 25.75 3.24
N ILE A 138 -2.02 26.59 2.23
CA ILE A 138 -3.06 27.62 2.23
C ILE A 138 -4.11 27.19 1.21
N ARG A 139 -5.36 27.11 1.66
CA ARG A 139 -6.48 26.60 0.87
C ARG A 139 -7.63 27.60 0.85
N GLU A 140 -8.13 27.85 -0.35
CA GLU A 140 -9.36 28.58 -0.63
C GLU A 140 -10.28 27.61 -1.39
N ASP A 141 -11.54 27.52 -0.97
CA ASP A 141 -12.50 26.56 -1.50
C ASP A 141 -13.89 27.19 -1.50
N ASP A 142 -14.52 27.29 -2.67
CA ASP A 142 -15.83 27.94 -2.85
C ASP A 142 -16.93 27.38 -1.92
N GLY A 143 -16.79 26.12 -1.47
CA GLY A 143 -17.73 25.42 -0.59
C GLY A 143 -17.40 25.45 0.90
N SER A 144 -16.24 26.00 1.30
CA SER A 144 -15.80 25.98 2.71
C SER A 144 -15.03 27.24 3.11
N ASN A 145 -14.71 27.37 4.41
CA ASN A 145 -13.89 28.49 4.86
C ASN A 145 -12.43 28.25 4.48
N ASP A 146 -11.75 29.32 4.08
CA ASP A 146 -10.31 29.33 3.90
C ASP A 146 -9.60 28.71 5.09
N SER A 147 -8.56 27.93 4.81
CA SER A 147 -7.82 27.24 5.85
C SER A 147 -6.33 27.33 5.61
N VAL A 148 -5.59 27.48 6.72
CA VAL A 148 -4.15 27.33 6.76
C VAL A 148 -3.85 26.12 7.61
N THR A 149 -3.15 25.15 7.02
CA THR A 149 -2.77 23.91 7.70
C THR A 149 -1.27 23.67 7.57
N ILE A 150 -0.73 22.91 8.53
CA ILE A 150 0.67 22.50 8.52
C ILE A 150 0.74 20.98 8.64
N PRO A 151 0.55 20.24 7.52
CA PRO A 151 0.86 18.82 7.47
C PRO A 151 2.34 18.60 7.71
N TYR A 152 2.66 17.52 8.42
CA TYR A 152 4.04 17.12 8.62
C TYR A 152 4.13 15.61 8.78
N ARG A 153 5.33 15.10 8.51
CA ARG A 153 5.76 13.76 8.86
C ARG A 153 7.19 13.82 9.36
N VAL A 154 7.45 13.20 10.49
CA VAL A 154 8.78 13.10 11.10
C VAL A 154 9.00 11.67 11.53
N SER A 155 10.07 11.07 11.05
CA SER A 155 10.37 9.65 11.22
C SER A 155 11.76 9.47 11.81
N VAL A 156 11.90 8.52 12.72
CA VAL A 156 13.16 8.05 13.27
C VAL A 156 13.37 6.63 12.78
N LEU A 157 14.47 6.42 12.05
CA LEU A 157 14.82 5.16 11.39
C LEU A 157 16.17 4.69 11.94
N GLY A 158 16.32 3.41 12.24
CA GLY A 158 17.61 2.95 12.76
C GLY A 158 17.75 1.44 12.85
N GLU A 159 19.00 0.99 12.81
CA GLU A 159 19.34 -0.39 13.08
C GLU A 159 19.22 -0.67 14.58
N LEU A 160 18.54 -1.75 14.93
CA LEU A 160 18.44 -2.25 16.31
C LEU A 160 19.46 -3.37 16.54
N SER A 161 19.74 -4.16 15.50
CA SER A 161 20.80 -5.16 15.43
C SER A 161 21.14 -5.45 13.96
N ARG A 162 22.04 -6.42 13.71
CA ARG A 162 22.30 -6.92 12.35
C ARG A 162 21.03 -7.42 11.68
N GLU A 163 20.19 -8.13 12.41
CA GLU A 163 18.98 -8.75 11.89
C GLU A 163 17.71 -7.96 12.20
N ALA A 164 17.80 -6.75 12.78
CA ALA A 164 16.61 -5.99 13.18
C ALA A 164 16.71 -4.49 12.86
N PHE A 165 15.61 -3.93 12.37
CA PHE A 165 15.44 -2.53 12.01
C PHE A 165 14.21 -1.95 12.70
N GLY A 166 14.31 -0.70 13.15
CA GLY A 166 13.23 0.02 13.81
C GLY A 166 12.85 1.29 13.03
N ALA A 167 11.55 1.55 12.94
CA ALA A 167 11.01 2.79 12.39
C ALA A 167 9.88 3.33 13.29
N MET A 168 9.92 4.62 13.59
CA MET A 168 8.83 5.31 14.28
C MET A 168 8.50 6.60 13.54
N SER A 169 7.22 6.84 13.26
CA SER A 169 6.77 8.02 12.53
C SER A 169 5.68 8.75 13.29
N LEU A 170 5.81 10.07 13.34
CA LEU A 170 4.79 11.01 13.74
C LEU A 170 4.30 11.75 12.51
N SER A 171 2.99 11.78 12.28
CA SER A 171 2.45 12.60 11.20
C SER A 171 1.11 13.23 11.56
N ARG A 172 0.76 14.28 10.82
CA ARG A 172 -0.51 15.00 10.99
C ARG A 172 -1.10 15.34 9.63
N ARG A 173 -2.41 15.06 9.50
CA ARG A 173 -3.26 15.45 8.35
C ARG A 173 -2.59 15.14 7.02
N GLU A 174 -2.29 13.87 6.78
CA GLU A 174 -1.91 13.42 5.45
C GLU A 174 -3.17 13.37 4.57
N GLU A 175 -3.14 14.12 3.47
CA GLU A 175 -4.09 13.90 2.39
C GLU A 175 -3.78 12.57 1.73
N ARG A 176 -4.79 11.73 1.66
CA ARG A 176 -4.74 10.48 0.92
C ARG A 176 -5.34 10.68 -0.46
N PHE A 177 -5.28 9.61 -1.24
CA PHE A 177 -5.92 9.50 -2.53
C PHE A 177 -7.32 10.10 -2.55
N PHE A 178 -7.68 10.74 -3.66
CA PHE A 178 -8.94 11.46 -3.82
C PHE A 178 -9.13 12.63 -2.85
N LEU A 179 -8.05 13.29 -2.41
CA LEU A 179 -8.10 14.45 -1.50
C LEU A 179 -8.84 14.12 -0.20
N ARG A 180 -8.71 12.87 0.28
CA ARG A 180 -9.35 12.46 1.52
C ARG A 180 -8.41 12.70 2.68
N GLU A 181 -8.82 13.53 3.64
CA GLU A 181 -8.07 13.66 4.88
C GLU A 181 -8.20 12.38 5.71
N SER A 182 -7.06 11.91 6.22
CA SER A 182 -7.03 10.80 7.15
C SER A 182 -7.09 11.30 8.60
N ASN A 183 -8.03 10.78 9.39
CA ASN A 183 -8.10 11.01 10.84
C ASN A 183 -7.14 10.08 11.60
N GLU A 184 -5.87 10.08 11.20
CA GLU A 184 -4.89 9.23 11.85
C GLU A 184 -4.41 9.76 13.20
N PRO A 185 -4.08 8.85 14.14
CA PRO A 185 -3.40 9.26 15.36
C PRO A 185 -2.07 9.92 15.01
N ALA A 186 -1.65 10.87 15.84
CA ALA A 186 -0.39 11.59 15.65
C ALA A 186 0.83 10.65 15.56
N VAL A 187 0.77 9.47 16.21
CA VAL A 187 1.74 8.38 16.04
C VAL A 187 1.25 7.48 14.90
N SER A 188 1.80 7.69 13.71
CA SER A 188 1.37 7.01 12.49
C SER A 188 2.09 5.68 12.26
N LYS A 189 3.32 5.49 12.75
CA LYS A 189 4.01 4.19 12.65
C LYS A 189 4.86 3.93 13.88
N ILE A 190 4.86 2.67 14.33
CA ILE A 190 5.88 2.12 15.23
C ILE A 190 6.12 0.70 14.72
N LEU A 191 7.28 0.43 14.15
CA LEU A 191 7.58 -0.85 13.51
C LEU A 191 8.94 -1.35 13.99
N ILE A 192 8.99 -2.63 14.35
CA ILE A 192 10.22 -3.40 14.42
C ILE A 192 10.11 -4.49 13.38
N THR A 193 11.06 -4.51 12.46
CA THR A 193 11.21 -5.55 11.44
C THR A 193 12.45 -6.36 11.78
N GLY A 194 12.38 -7.68 11.63
CA GLY A 194 13.58 -8.49 11.63
C GLY A 194 13.67 -9.47 10.48
N PHE A 195 14.91 -9.78 10.14
CA PHE A 195 15.30 -10.44 8.90
C PHE A 195 15.95 -11.78 9.22
N GLY A 196 15.31 -12.85 8.78
CA GLY A 196 15.88 -14.20 8.74
C GLY A 196 16.33 -14.55 7.32
N SER A 197 16.91 -15.75 7.15
CA SER A 197 17.48 -16.18 5.86
C SER A 197 16.48 -16.26 4.69
N ASN A 198 15.19 -16.44 4.98
CA ASN A 198 14.11 -16.53 3.99
C ASN A 198 12.76 -16.01 4.53
N SER A 199 12.81 -15.26 5.63
CA SER A 199 11.63 -14.75 6.33
C SER A 199 11.88 -13.34 6.83
N VAL A 200 10.87 -12.48 6.73
CA VAL A 200 10.84 -11.16 7.35
C VAL A 200 9.67 -11.14 8.32
N TRP A 201 9.92 -10.77 9.57
CA TRP A 201 8.89 -10.63 10.59
C TRP A 201 8.73 -9.17 10.97
N GLU A 202 7.50 -8.78 11.30
CA GLU A 202 7.12 -7.41 11.61
C GLU A 202 6.31 -7.39 12.90
N VAL A 203 6.58 -6.45 13.78
CA VAL A 203 5.81 -6.23 15.01
C VAL A 203 5.62 -4.74 15.22
N GLY A 204 4.36 -4.33 15.41
CA GLY A 204 4.05 -2.94 15.74
C GLY A 204 2.81 -2.42 15.03
N ARG A 205 2.72 -1.09 14.85
CA ARG A 205 1.71 -0.41 14.04
C ARG A 205 2.24 -0.18 12.63
N ASP A 206 1.65 -0.85 11.65
CA ASP A 206 2.04 -0.69 10.25
C ASP A 206 0.86 -0.70 9.26
N TYR A 207 1.12 -0.18 8.06
CA TYR A 207 0.23 -0.13 6.92
C TYR A 207 0.49 -1.34 6.03
N HIS A 208 -0.57 -1.87 5.44
CA HIS A 208 -0.49 -3.05 4.58
C HIS A 208 -1.17 -2.77 3.24
N TRP A 209 -0.67 -3.41 2.19
CA TRP A 209 -1.24 -3.34 0.85
C TRP A 209 -1.05 -4.66 0.12
N PHE A 210 -2.13 -5.26 -0.38
CA PHE A 210 -2.08 -6.52 -1.13
C PHE A 210 -2.65 -6.34 -2.53
N GLY A 211 -1.76 -6.27 -3.53
CA GLY A 211 -2.14 -6.16 -4.94
C GLY A 211 -1.57 -4.93 -5.66
N PRO A 212 -1.64 -4.93 -7.00
CA PRO A 212 -1.03 -3.90 -7.84
C PRO A 212 -1.93 -2.71 -8.17
N ALA A 213 -3.23 -2.70 -7.78
CA ALA A 213 -4.10 -1.56 -8.05
C ALA A 213 -3.53 -0.28 -7.43
N TYR A 214 -3.53 0.84 -8.16
CA TYR A 214 -2.86 2.08 -7.72
C TYR A 214 -3.77 2.93 -6.85
N GLY A 215 -5.06 3.05 -7.19
CA GLY A 215 -6.02 3.84 -6.44
C GLY A 215 -6.49 3.21 -5.13
N GLY A 216 -6.09 1.97 -4.87
CA GLY A 216 -6.45 1.18 -3.70
C GLY A 216 -6.58 -0.29 -4.04
N SER A 217 -5.94 -1.17 -3.28
CA SER A 217 -6.24 -2.60 -3.37
C SER A 217 -7.68 -2.87 -2.95
N LEU A 218 -8.33 -3.79 -3.67
CA LEU A 218 -9.70 -4.21 -3.34
C LEU A 218 -9.77 -5.00 -2.03
N ILE A 219 -8.73 -5.75 -1.65
CA ILE A 219 -8.81 -6.62 -0.46
C ILE A 219 -8.22 -5.97 0.79
N LEU A 220 -7.13 -5.23 0.65
CA LEU A 220 -6.40 -4.62 1.76
C LEU A 220 -5.53 -3.49 1.23
N SER A 221 -5.89 -2.25 1.56
CA SER A 221 -5.15 -1.06 1.21
C SER A 221 -4.76 -0.25 2.45
N ASP A 222 -4.03 0.83 2.24
CA ASP A 222 -3.67 1.76 3.32
C ASP A 222 -4.81 2.71 3.74
N ASN A 223 -6.01 2.59 3.13
CA ASN A 223 -7.12 3.53 3.33
C ASN A 223 -7.60 3.62 4.79
N SER A 224 -7.64 2.50 5.52
CA SER A 224 -8.07 2.50 6.94
C SER A 224 -6.97 2.85 7.95
N GLY A 225 -5.78 3.21 7.45
CA GLY A 225 -4.62 3.50 8.28
C GLY A 225 -3.95 2.26 8.88
N GLY A 226 -2.86 2.49 9.62
CA GLY A 226 -2.02 1.43 10.15
C GLY A 226 -2.68 0.57 11.25
N PHE A 227 -2.43 -0.73 11.20
CA PHE A 227 -2.89 -1.74 12.16
C PHE A 227 -1.81 -2.07 13.17
N TRP A 228 -2.20 -2.21 14.44
CA TRP A 228 -1.35 -2.82 15.45
C TRP A 228 -1.37 -4.34 15.30
N GLY A 229 -0.24 -4.96 15.03
CA GLY A 229 -0.21 -6.39 14.76
C GLY A 229 1.17 -6.99 14.71
N VAL A 230 1.17 -8.21 14.20
CA VAL A 230 2.34 -9.02 13.91
C VAL A 230 2.20 -9.54 12.49
N GLY A 231 3.29 -9.47 11.74
CA GLY A 231 3.37 -9.87 10.34
C GLY A 231 4.53 -10.82 10.11
N GLU A 232 4.40 -11.65 9.08
CA GLU A 232 5.47 -12.48 8.58
C GLU A 232 5.34 -12.62 7.06
N SER A 233 6.45 -12.43 6.35
CA SER A 233 6.61 -12.81 4.96
C SER A 233 7.65 -13.91 4.86
N ARG A 234 7.32 -15.04 4.25
CA ARG A 234 8.24 -16.17 4.08
C ARG A 234 8.19 -16.71 2.66
N GLU A 235 9.34 -17.15 2.17
CA GLU A 235 9.47 -17.75 0.84
C GLU A 235 9.52 -19.27 0.89
N PHE A 236 8.73 -19.89 0.00
CA PHE A 236 8.60 -21.34 -0.11
C PHE A 236 8.90 -21.81 -1.52
N ASN A 237 9.41 -23.03 -1.63
CA ASN A 237 9.52 -23.75 -2.89
C ASN A 237 8.61 -24.98 -2.84
N TRP A 238 7.47 -24.91 -3.53
CA TRP A 238 6.46 -25.97 -3.58
C TRP A 238 6.69 -26.96 -4.74
N GLY A 239 7.96 -27.14 -5.13
CA GLY A 239 8.38 -28.10 -6.14
C GLY A 239 8.15 -27.61 -7.58
N PRO A 240 8.28 -28.51 -8.57
CA PRO A 240 8.36 -28.11 -9.98
C PRO A 240 7.06 -27.52 -10.55
N PHE A 241 5.90 -27.85 -9.97
CA PHE A 241 4.60 -27.39 -10.46
C PHE A 241 4.25 -25.99 -9.93
N LEU A 242 4.25 -25.83 -8.61
CA LEU A 242 3.88 -24.58 -7.94
C LEU A 242 5.04 -23.61 -7.80
N GLY A 243 6.28 -24.07 -7.97
CA GLY A 243 7.47 -23.23 -8.01
C GLY A 243 7.70 -22.47 -6.71
N ARG A 244 8.33 -21.30 -6.85
CA ARG A 244 8.63 -20.39 -5.74
C ARG A 244 7.42 -19.50 -5.46
N VAL A 245 6.99 -19.45 -4.21
CA VAL A 245 5.84 -18.66 -3.76
C VAL A 245 6.27 -17.90 -2.50
N LYS A 246 5.98 -16.60 -2.45
CA LYS A 246 6.08 -15.82 -1.21
C LYS A 246 4.72 -15.77 -0.57
N VAL A 247 4.69 -16.09 0.71
CA VAL A 247 3.49 -16.02 1.55
C VAL A 247 3.69 -14.91 2.56
N SER A 248 2.84 -13.89 2.49
CA SER A 248 2.81 -12.78 3.44
C SER A 248 1.53 -12.88 4.25
N GLN A 249 1.64 -12.84 5.57
CA GLN A 249 0.49 -12.89 6.46
C GLN A 249 0.64 -11.90 7.61
N PHE A 250 -0.47 -11.35 8.08
CA PHE A 250 -0.48 -10.56 9.31
C PHE A 250 -1.73 -10.84 10.15
N ALA A 251 -1.60 -10.60 11.44
CA ALA A 251 -2.66 -10.72 12.41
C ALA A 251 -2.75 -9.46 13.26
N THR A 252 -3.96 -8.94 13.43
CA THR A 252 -4.23 -7.75 14.23
C THR A 252 -5.47 -7.94 15.11
N ALA A 253 -5.53 -7.15 16.18
CA ALA A 253 -6.71 -7.00 17.01
C ALA A 253 -6.96 -5.51 17.26
N PHE A 254 -8.17 -5.05 16.98
CA PHE A 254 -8.55 -3.65 17.09
C PHE A 254 -9.98 -3.51 17.63
N GLU A 255 -10.36 -2.29 17.98
CA GLU A 255 -11.73 -1.95 18.36
C GLU A 255 -12.37 -1.19 17.21
N ASP A 256 -13.57 -1.61 16.80
CA ASP A 256 -14.39 -0.89 15.82
C ASP A 256 -15.87 -1.14 16.15
N ALA A 257 -16.72 -0.15 15.89
CA ALA A 257 -18.15 -0.19 16.23
C ALA A 257 -18.45 -0.60 17.70
N GLY A 258 -17.54 -0.31 18.65
CA GLY A 258 -17.70 -0.66 20.06
C GLY A 258 -17.40 -2.12 20.42
N GLU A 259 -16.92 -2.92 19.47
CA GLU A 259 -16.54 -4.30 19.69
C GLU A 259 -15.06 -4.55 19.40
N ARG A 260 -14.50 -5.56 20.09
CA ARG A 260 -13.15 -6.02 19.81
C ARG A 260 -13.17 -7.03 18.68
N LEU A 261 -12.43 -6.72 17.63
CA LEU A 261 -12.37 -7.49 16.40
C LEU A 261 -10.95 -7.97 16.13
N TYR A 262 -10.84 -9.03 15.34
CA TYR A 262 -9.56 -9.58 14.89
C TYR A 262 -9.59 -9.67 13.37
N LEU A 263 -8.48 -9.30 12.74
CA LEU A 263 -8.29 -9.45 11.31
C LEU A 263 -7.03 -10.26 11.06
N PHE A 264 -7.18 -11.25 10.20
CA PHE A 264 -6.10 -12.05 9.66
C PHE A 264 -6.10 -11.88 8.16
N ALA A 265 -4.92 -11.71 7.58
CA ALA A 265 -4.78 -11.65 6.14
C ALA A 265 -3.63 -12.54 5.70
N ARG A 266 -3.77 -13.11 4.52
CA ARG A 266 -2.72 -13.89 3.87
C ARG A 266 -2.71 -13.60 2.38
N ARG A 267 -1.51 -13.50 1.81
CA ARG A 267 -1.26 -13.32 0.39
C ARG A 267 -0.24 -14.35 -0.08
N TYR A 268 -0.57 -15.01 -1.17
CA TYR A 268 0.30 -15.90 -1.92
C TYR A 268 0.65 -15.21 -3.22
N GLN A 269 1.94 -14.96 -3.45
CA GLN A 269 2.40 -14.29 -4.67
C GLN A 269 3.47 -15.11 -5.39
N ARG A 270 3.45 -15.04 -6.71
CA ARG A 270 4.42 -15.72 -7.57
C ARG A 270 4.64 -14.98 -8.89
N PRO A 271 5.89 -14.72 -9.30
CA PRO A 271 6.21 -14.42 -10.68
C PRO A 271 6.11 -15.71 -11.51
N ILE A 272 5.27 -15.69 -12.53
CA ILE A 272 5.15 -16.80 -13.49
C ILE A 272 6.26 -16.69 -14.55
N THR A 273 6.57 -15.47 -14.96
CA THR A 273 7.70 -15.11 -15.83
C THR A 273 8.29 -13.79 -15.35
N HIS A 274 9.37 -13.31 -15.96
CA HIS A 274 9.94 -11.99 -15.63
C HIS A 274 8.96 -10.82 -15.83
N GLY A 275 7.92 -10.98 -16.66
CA GLY A 275 6.93 -9.94 -16.89
C GLY A 275 5.58 -10.21 -16.23
N TRP A 276 5.30 -11.41 -15.72
CA TRP A 276 3.97 -11.77 -15.20
C TRP A 276 4.03 -12.11 -13.72
N PHE A 277 3.25 -11.37 -12.94
CA PHE A 277 3.08 -11.53 -11.51
C PHE A 277 1.64 -11.91 -11.22
N LEU A 278 1.43 -12.95 -10.42
CA LEU A 278 0.11 -13.37 -9.95
C LEU A 278 0.07 -13.36 -8.43
N GLY A 279 -1.05 -12.90 -7.90
CA GLY A 279 -1.36 -12.89 -6.47
C GLY A 279 -2.71 -13.51 -6.19
N VAL A 280 -2.81 -14.21 -5.07
CA VAL A 280 -4.08 -14.64 -4.45
C VAL A 280 -4.03 -14.21 -3.00
N SER A 281 -5.08 -13.54 -2.53
CA SER A 281 -5.16 -13.06 -1.15
C SER A 281 -6.46 -13.48 -0.50
N GLU A 282 -6.40 -13.67 0.80
CA GLU A 282 -7.55 -13.97 1.65
C GLU A 282 -7.49 -13.12 2.91
N THR A 283 -8.64 -12.66 3.38
CA THR A 283 -8.77 -11.98 4.68
C THR A 283 -9.92 -12.57 5.48
N ALA A 284 -9.78 -12.55 6.80
CA ALA A 284 -10.75 -13.06 7.75
C ALA A 284 -10.91 -12.06 8.89
N LYS A 285 -12.09 -11.45 9.00
CA LYS A 285 -12.49 -10.58 10.11
C LYS A 285 -13.42 -11.36 11.05
N THR A 286 -13.09 -11.43 12.33
CA THR A 286 -13.80 -12.24 13.34
C THR A 286 -14.03 -11.48 14.64
N THR A 287 -15.15 -11.77 15.32
CA THR A 287 -15.50 -11.23 16.65
C THR A 287 -14.87 -12.04 17.78
N LYS A 288 -14.43 -13.28 17.52
CA LYS A 288 -13.77 -14.15 18.49
C LYS A 288 -12.33 -14.43 18.10
N VAL A 289 -11.49 -14.68 19.11
CA VAL A 289 -10.12 -15.17 18.91
C VAL A 289 -10.21 -16.55 18.25
N PRO A 290 -9.71 -16.72 17.01
CA PRO A 290 -9.71 -18.01 16.35
C PRO A 290 -8.70 -18.97 16.99
N ASN A 291 -8.83 -20.25 16.70
CA ASN A 291 -7.82 -21.23 17.08
C ASN A 291 -6.59 -21.12 16.12
N PRO A 292 -5.42 -21.67 16.50
CA PRO A 292 -4.19 -21.51 15.72
C PRO A 292 -4.23 -22.02 14.27
N LEU A 293 -5.16 -22.91 13.92
CA LEU A 293 -5.25 -23.45 12.55
C LEU A 293 -5.60 -22.38 11.51
N ILE A 294 -6.15 -21.23 11.94
CA ILE A 294 -6.37 -20.09 11.04
C ILE A 294 -5.06 -19.66 10.35
N LEU A 295 -3.92 -19.85 11.00
CA LEU A 295 -2.61 -19.44 10.48
C LEU A 295 -2.05 -20.34 9.38
N VAL A 296 -2.65 -21.50 9.12
CA VAL A 296 -2.18 -22.43 8.08
C VAL A 296 -3.26 -22.85 7.10
N MET A 297 -4.53 -22.78 7.49
CA MET A 297 -5.64 -23.20 6.63
C MET A 297 -6.17 -22.04 5.79
N PRO A 298 -6.68 -22.32 4.57
CA PRO A 298 -7.51 -21.38 3.84
C PRO A 298 -8.71 -20.96 4.69
N TYR A 299 -9.06 -19.67 4.70
CA TYR A 299 -10.06 -19.14 5.64
C TYR A 299 -11.46 -19.68 5.41
N TYR A 300 -11.79 -20.09 4.18
CA TYR A 300 -13.09 -20.66 3.82
C TYR A 300 -13.23 -22.05 4.45
N LEU A 301 -12.18 -22.85 4.33
CA LEU A 301 -12.11 -24.16 4.96
C LEU A 301 -12.14 -24.03 6.49
N TYR A 302 -11.41 -23.05 7.03
CA TYR A 302 -11.44 -22.74 8.46
C TYR A 302 -12.86 -22.41 8.94
N GLN A 303 -13.54 -21.48 8.26
CA GLN A 303 -14.92 -21.09 8.58
C GLN A 303 -15.85 -22.30 8.56
N HIS A 304 -15.77 -23.14 7.52
CA HIS A 304 -16.64 -24.29 7.36
C HIS A 304 -16.45 -25.38 8.43
N ILE A 305 -15.22 -25.58 8.91
CA ILE A 305 -14.91 -26.60 9.93
C ILE A 305 -15.21 -26.10 11.35
N PHE A 306 -14.88 -24.84 11.65
CA PHE A 306 -14.79 -24.36 13.03
C PHE A 306 -15.90 -23.39 13.44
N ASN A 307 -16.64 -22.82 12.51
CA ASN A 307 -17.69 -21.86 12.84
C ASN A 307 -19.06 -22.50 12.54
N GLU A 308 -19.84 -22.69 13.60
CA GLU A 308 -21.20 -23.24 13.51
C GLU A 308 -22.19 -22.23 12.90
N VAL A 309 -21.84 -20.93 12.95
CA VAL A 309 -22.68 -19.83 12.49
C VAL A 309 -21.86 -18.87 11.62
N ASP A 310 -22.38 -18.54 10.43
CA ASP A 310 -21.86 -17.51 9.51
C ASP A 310 -21.82 -16.09 10.11
N GLU A 311 -22.16 -15.92 11.41
CA GLU A 311 -22.37 -14.64 12.09
C GLU A 311 -21.14 -14.14 12.87
N GLU A 312 -20.05 -14.92 12.92
CA GLU A 312 -18.85 -14.59 13.70
C GLU A 312 -17.62 -14.33 12.82
N PHE A 313 -17.74 -14.52 11.50
CA PHE A 313 -16.61 -14.58 10.58
C PHE A 313 -16.97 -14.04 9.19
N ASN A 314 -16.20 -13.07 8.72
CA ASN A 314 -16.32 -12.53 7.37
C ASN A 314 -15.02 -12.80 6.59
N ALA A 315 -15.12 -13.52 5.48
CA ALA A 315 -13.98 -13.92 4.67
C ALA A 315 -14.06 -13.33 3.26
N LEU A 316 -13.02 -12.61 2.86
CA LEU A 316 -12.88 -12.05 1.51
C LEU A 316 -11.72 -12.71 0.79
N TYR A 317 -11.82 -12.79 -0.53
CA TYR A 317 -10.79 -13.35 -1.41
C TYR A 317 -10.52 -12.42 -2.56
N SER A 318 -9.26 -12.30 -2.95
CA SER A 318 -8.89 -11.65 -4.20
C SER A 318 -7.93 -12.50 -5.01
N ALA A 319 -8.00 -12.29 -6.32
CA ALA A 319 -6.97 -12.69 -7.26
C ALA A 319 -6.54 -11.47 -8.05
N ASP A 320 -5.25 -11.36 -8.31
CA ASP A 320 -4.67 -10.21 -8.99
C ASP A 320 -3.54 -10.63 -9.93
N PHE A 321 -3.29 -9.77 -10.91
CA PHE A 321 -2.17 -9.92 -11.83
C PHE A 321 -1.54 -8.58 -12.15
N LEU A 322 -0.26 -8.61 -12.47
CA LEU A 322 0.46 -7.52 -13.13
C LEU A 322 1.30 -8.10 -14.26
N TYR A 323 1.19 -7.47 -15.42
CA TYR A 323 2.06 -7.68 -16.56
C TYR A 323 2.96 -6.46 -16.78
N ASN A 324 4.26 -6.62 -16.56
CA ASN A 324 5.30 -5.65 -16.86
C ASN A 324 5.89 -5.96 -18.25
N GLY A 325 5.61 -5.08 -19.21
CA GLY A 325 6.08 -5.19 -20.59
C GLY A 325 7.54 -4.75 -20.74
N ARG A 326 8.20 -5.21 -21.81
CA ARG A 326 9.64 -4.94 -22.06
C ARG A 326 10.01 -3.46 -22.14
N THR A 327 9.08 -2.58 -22.52
CA THR A 327 9.31 -1.13 -22.60
C THR A 327 8.85 -0.41 -21.33
N GLY A 328 8.60 -1.15 -20.24
CA GLY A 328 8.24 -0.62 -18.92
C GLY A 328 6.75 -0.33 -18.69
N TYR A 329 5.88 -0.51 -19.69
CA TYR A 329 4.43 -0.36 -19.45
C TYR A 329 3.91 -1.49 -18.56
N GLU A 330 2.88 -1.19 -17.77
CA GLU A 330 2.25 -2.17 -16.90
C GLU A 330 0.76 -2.27 -17.19
N VAL A 331 0.24 -3.49 -17.25
CA VAL A 331 -1.19 -3.78 -17.24
C VAL A 331 -1.47 -4.61 -16.02
N TYR A 332 -2.40 -4.18 -15.18
CA TYR A 332 -2.69 -4.86 -13.93
C TYR A 332 -4.18 -4.93 -13.68
N GLY A 333 -4.60 -5.90 -12.88
CA GLY A 333 -5.98 -6.04 -12.50
C GLY A 333 -6.17 -6.85 -11.23
N GLU A 334 -7.31 -6.60 -10.59
CA GLU A 334 -7.72 -7.26 -9.35
C GLU A 334 -9.18 -7.70 -9.48
N LEU A 335 -9.50 -8.85 -8.90
CA LEU A 335 -10.85 -9.34 -8.72
C LEU A 335 -11.03 -9.69 -7.25
N LEU A 336 -12.06 -9.12 -6.63
CA LEU A 336 -12.45 -9.38 -5.26
C LEU A 336 -13.79 -10.11 -5.23
N ILE A 337 -13.87 -11.11 -4.35
CA ILE A 337 -15.09 -11.82 -4.01
C ILE A 337 -15.30 -11.72 -2.50
N ASP A 338 -16.45 -11.20 -2.12
CA ASP A 338 -16.98 -11.11 -0.76
C ASP A 338 -18.14 -12.11 -0.64
N ASP A 339 -18.27 -12.79 0.50
CA ASP A 339 -19.18 -13.95 0.71
C ASP A 339 -19.07 -15.06 -0.36
N VAL A 340 -17.90 -15.73 -0.46
CA VAL A 340 -17.71 -16.89 -1.36
C VAL A 340 -18.78 -17.95 -1.10
N THR A 341 -19.65 -18.17 -2.09
CA THR A 341 -20.67 -19.22 -2.04
C THR A 341 -20.05 -20.55 -2.45
N ALA A 342 -20.40 -21.65 -1.78
CA ALA A 342 -19.80 -22.96 -2.03
C ALA A 342 -19.83 -23.34 -3.52
N PRO A 343 -18.73 -23.88 -4.09
CA PRO A 343 -18.78 -24.54 -5.38
C PRO A 343 -19.87 -25.63 -5.35
N ARG A 344 -20.65 -25.77 -6.43
CA ARG A 344 -21.78 -26.74 -6.51
C ARG A 344 -21.41 -28.20 -6.20
N LEU A 345 -20.11 -28.53 -6.16
CA LEU A 345 -19.57 -29.83 -5.74
C LEU A 345 -19.70 -30.11 -4.23
N PHE A 346 -19.85 -29.08 -3.39
CA PHE A 346 -19.86 -29.20 -1.92
C PHE A 346 -21.10 -28.60 -1.23
N GLY A 347 -22.11 -28.12 -1.99
CA GLY A 347 -23.33 -27.57 -1.39
C GLY A 347 -24.37 -27.07 -2.39
N GLY A 348 -25.61 -26.90 -1.91
CA GLY A 348 -26.74 -26.36 -2.67
C GLY A 348 -26.54 -24.89 -3.01
N GLY A 349 -26.73 -24.53 -4.28
CA GLY A 349 -26.60 -23.15 -4.73
C GLY A 349 -27.67 -22.27 -4.11
N PHE A 350 -27.27 -21.35 -3.23
CA PHE A 350 -28.13 -20.26 -2.77
C PHE A 350 -27.94 -19.05 -3.68
N ASP A 351 -29.04 -18.40 -4.07
CA ASP A 351 -29.03 -17.13 -4.80
C ASP A 351 -28.67 -16.01 -3.80
N ARG A 352 -27.37 -15.80 -3.59
CA ARG A 352 -26.85 -14.68 -2.80
C ARG A 352 -26.59 -13.49 -3.73
N PRO A 353 -26.94 -12.25 -3.34
CA PRO A 353 -26.65 -11.08 -4.15
C PRO A 353 -25.14 -10.95 -4.37
N ARG A 354 -24.76 -10.59 -5.59
CA ARG A 354 -23.36 -10.47 -6.01
C ARG A 354 -22.63 -9.44 -5.14
N LYS A 355 -21.58 -9.89 -4.44
CA LYS A 355 -20.64 -9.03 -3.71
C LYS A 355 -19.24 -9.18 -4.31
N THR A 356 -18.98 -8.49 -5.40
CA THR A 356 -17.68 -8.52 -6.07
C THR A 356 -17.15 -7.13 -6.35
N GLY A 357 -15.83 -7.03 -6.48
CA GLY A 357 -15.17 -5.84 -6.99
C GLY A 357 -14.18 -6.22 -8.07
N TRP A 358 -13.91 -5.35 -9.02
CA TRP A 358 -12.80 -5.53 -9.94
C TRP A 358 -12.15 -4.20 -10.32
N THR A 359 -10.85 -4.27 -10.58
CA THR A 359 -10.02 -3.15 -11.02
C THR A 359 -9.24 -3.58 -12.25
N LEU A 360 -9.11 -2.69 -13.23
CA LEU A 360 -8.19 -2.83 -14.36
C LEU A 360 -7.45 -1.52 -14.55
N GLY A 361 -6.13 -1.58 -14.66
CA GLY A 361 -5.30 -0.42 -14.86
C GLY A 361 -4.19 -0.62 -15.90
N LEU A 362 -3.75 0.51 -16.43
CA LEU A 362 -2.67 0.65 -17.39
C LEU A 362 -1.74 1.76 -16.90
N TYR A 363 -0.45 1.48 -16.87
CA TYR A 363 0.61 2.46 -16.63
C TYR A 363 1.54 2.51 -17.84
N LEU A 364 1.78 3.72 -18.35
CA LEU A 364 2.65 4.00 -19.48
C LEU A 364 3.76 4.94 -19.01
N PRO A 365 5.00 4.45 -18.84
CA PRO A 365 6.14 5.32 -18.69
C PRO A 365 6.49 5.95 -20.04
N LYS A 366 7.08 7.14 -20.00
CA LYS A 366 7.54 7.93 -21.15
C LYS A 366 6.46 8.08 -22.24
N PHE A 367 5.23 8.39 -21.86
CA PHE A 367 4.11 8.50 -22.81
C PHE A 367 4.28 9.68 -23.78
N VAL A 368 5.00 10.74 -23.36
CA VAL A 368 5.44 11.84 -24.24
C VAL A 368 6.82 11.51 -24.79
N LYS A 369 6.93 11.43 -26.13
CA LYS A 369 8.20 11.18 -26.81
C LYS A 369 9.20 12.31 -26.52
N HIS A 370 10.44 11.94 -26.20
CA HIS A 370 11.57 12.83 -25.87
C HIS A 370 11.46 13.62 -24.57
N ALA A 371 10.41 13.42 -23.77
CA ALA A 371 10.40 13.92 -22.40
C ALA A 371 11.37 13.10 -21.55
N GLU A 372 12.16 13.76 -20.71
CA GLU A 372 13.04 13.10 -19.74
C GLU A 372 12.21 12.24 -18.79
N TYR A 373 11.12 12.81 -18.30
CA TYR A 373 10.15 12.13 -17.47
C TYR A 373 8.71 12.49 -17.86
N SER A 374 7.93 11.46 -18.18
CA SER A 374 6.48 11.58 -18.33
C SER A 374 5.82 10.24 -18.03
N THR A 375 4.69 10.25 -17.35
CA THR A 375 3.94 9.03 -17.04
C THR A 375 2.45 9.26 -17.24
N LEU A 376 1.75 8.22 -17.67
CA LEU A 376 0.29 8.21 -17.76
C LEU A 376 -0.24 6.93 -17.12
N ARG A 377 -1.22 7.10 -16.24
CA ARG A 377 -1.96 6.02 -15.60
C ARG A 377 -3.44 6.16 -15.88
N VAL A 378 -4.07 5.05 -16.19
CA VAL A 378 -5.51 4.90 -16.37
C VAL A 378 -5.95 3.72 -15.53
N GLU A 379 -6.92 3.93 -14.66
CA GLU A 379 -7.46 2.88 -13.80
C GLU A 379 -8.98 2.98 -13.75
N TYR A 380 -9.64 1.83 -13.93
CA TYR A 380 -11.08 1.71 -13.78
C TYR A 380 -11.38 0.69 -12.70
N THR A 381 -12.20 1.08 -11.72
CA THR A 381 -12.61 0.23 -10.60
C THR A 381 -14.13 0.16 -10.57
N SER A 382 -14.69 -1.02 -10.29
CA SER A 382 -16.11 -1.20 -10.01
C SER A 382 -16.33 -2.13 -8.84
N ILE A 383 -17.11 -1.68 -7.86
CA ILE A 383 -17.41 -2.40 -6.63
C ILE A 383 -18.93 -2.53 -6.50
N ASP A 384 -19.41 -3.74 -6.28
CA ASP A 384 -20.84 -4.02 -6.13
C ASP A 384 -21.41 -3.38 -4.86
N ARG A 385 -22.73 -3.20 -4.84
CA ARG A 385 -23.44 -2.46 -3.81
C ARG A 385 -23.25 -3.00 -2.38
N LEU A 386 -23.11 -4.31 -2.24
CA LEU A 386 -23.06 -4.97 -0.93
C LEU A 386 -21.65 -5.44 -0.53
N THR A 387 -20.64 -5.17 -1.35
CA THR A 387 -19.23 -5.48 -1.01
C THR A 387 -18.77 -4.66 0.19
N TYR A 388 -17.98 -5.24 1.09
CA TYR A 388 -17.54 -4.63 2.36
C TYR A 388 -18.64 -4.37 3.39
N SER A 389 -19.91 -4.51 3.01
CA SER A 389 -21.03 -4.34 3.94
C SER A 389 -21.10 -5.54 4.87
N ALA A 390 -21.48 -5.29 6.12
CA ALA A 390 -21.87 -6.38 7.00
C ALA A 390 -22.95 -7.22 6.32
N THR A 391 -22.78 -8.54 6.30
CA THR A 391 -23.70 -9.46 5.64
C THR A 391 -25.13 -9.35 6.21
N ARG A 392 -25.29 -8.81 7.43
CA ARG A 392 -26.60 -8.65 8.10
C ARG A 392 -26.70 -7.35 8.92
N PRO A 393 -27.87 -6.68 8.94
CA PRO A 393 -28.10 -5.44 9.70
C PRO A 393 -27.87 -5.53 11.22
N LEU A 394 -28.01 -6.72 11.81
CA LEU A 394 -27.81 -6.97 13.24
C LEU A 394 -26.34 -7.14 13.65
N PHE A 395 -25.43 -7.27 12.68
CA PHE A 395 -24.00 -7.49 12.90
C PHE A 395 -23.16 -6.47 12.12
N SER A 396 -23.51 -5.19 12.21
CA SER A 396 -22.87 -4.09 11.48
C SER A 396 -21.36 -3.99 11.76
N GLN A 397 -20.88 -4.47 12.91
CA GLN A 397 -19.46 -4.52 13.28
C GLN A 397 -18.57 -5.39 12.35
N LEU A 398 -19.17 -6.35 11.64
CA LEU A 398 -18.46 -7.21 10.67
C LEU A 398 -18.33 -6.57 9.28
N ALA A 399 -18.84 -5.35 9.10
CA ALA A 399 -18.49 -4.52 7.95
C ALA A 399 -16.97 -4.44 7.83
N TYR A 400 -16.46 -4.40 6.61
CA TYR A 400 -15.03 -4.50 6.34
C TYR A 400 -14.32 -3.15 6.53
N THR A 401 -14.41 -2.65 7.77
CA THR A 401 -13.95 -1.35 8.22
C THR A 401 -12.97 -1.43 9.38
N HIS A 402 -12.18 -0.37 9.53
CA HIS A 402 -11.31 -0.07 10.67
C HIS A 402 -11.25 1.46 10.82
N ASN A 403 -11.50 1.98 12.02
CA ASN A 403 -11.63 3.43 12.31
C ASN A 403 -12.69 4.14 11.46
N GLY A 404 -13.81 3.47 11.16
CA GLY A 404 -14.86 4.01 10.30
C GLY A 404 -14.51 4.09 8.81
N GLU A 405 -13.33 3.59 8.43
CA GLU A 405 -12.83 3.59 7.06
C GLU A 405 -12.84 2.18 6.47
N ILE A 406 -13.10 2.06 5.17
CA ILE A 406 -13.03 0.78 4.45
C ILE A 406 -11.58 0.28 4.43
N ILE A 407 -11.38 -0.99 4.78
CA ILE A 407 -10.06 -1.65 4.78
C ILE A 407 -9.56 -1.90 3.33
N GLY A 408 -10.49 -2.20 2.42
CA GLY A 408 -10.22 -2.37 0.99
C GLY A 408 -10.09 -1.03 0.24
N HIS A 409 -10.72 -0.92 -0.93
CA HIS A 409 -10.53 0.24 -1.82
C HIS A 409 -11.31 1.49 -1.34
N PRO A 410 -10.72 2.70 -1.40
CA PRO A 410 -11.31 3.94 -0.90
C PRO A 410 -12.62 4.42 -1.56
N ILE A 411 -12.99 3.92 -2.76
CA ILE A 411 -14.26 4.33 -3.39
C ILE A 411 -15.47 3.69 -2.68
N GLY A 412 -15.24 2.64 -1.90
CA GLY A 412 -16.26 1.97 -1.10
C GLY A 412 -17.28 1.14 -1.91
N PRO A 413 -18.33 0.64 -1.25
CA PRO A 413 -19.41 -0.09 -1.90
C PRO A 413 -20.21 0.77 -2.89
N ASN A 414 -20.92 0.09 -3.79
CA ASN A 414 -21.87 0.71 -4.72
C ASN A 414 -21.26 1.80 -5.63
N ALA A 415 -20.00 1.64 -5.99
CA ALA A 415 -19.24 2.65 -6.71
C ALA A 415 -18.59 2.08 -7.97
N ARG A 416 -18.44 2.96 -8.96
CA ARG A 416 -17.51 2.79 -10.07
C ARG A 416 -16.69 4.05 -10.21
N SER A 417 -15.41 3.93 -10.55
CA SER A 417 -14.54 5.07 -10.76
C SER A 417 -13.68 4.90 -12.01
N LEU A 418 -13.50 6.00 -12.74
CA LEU A 418 -12.40 6.19 -13.68
C LEU A 418 -11.40 7.14 -13.03
N TYR A 419 -10.17 6.69 -12.87
CA TYR A 419 -9.05 7.49 -12.39
C TYR A 419 -8.00 7.61 -13.49
N LEU A 420 -7.59 8.84 -13.78
CA LEU A 420 -6.50 9.16 -14.68
C LEU A 420 -5.47 9.97 -13.92
N ARG A 421 -4.19 9.66 -14.13
CA ARG A 421 -3.08 10.48 -13.65
C ARG A 421 -2.05 10.63 -14.74
N SER A 422 -1.66 11.86 -15.03
CA SER A 422 -0.52 12.17 -15.88
C SER A 422 0.48 12.97 -15.07
N GLU A 423 1.76 12.67 -15.24
CA GLU A 423 2.84 13.48 -14.70
C GLU A 423 3.83 13.78 -15.82
N HIS A 424 4.33 15.00 -15.86
CA HIS A 424 5.29 15.42 -16.86
C HIS A 424 6.27 16.42 -16.26
N SER A 425 7.57 16.18 -16.45
CA SER A 425 8.62 17.10 -16.03
C SER A 425 9.07 17.97 -17.20
N PHE A 426 9.20 19.26 -16.93
CA PHE A 426 9.70 20.28 -17.84
C PHE A 426 11.10 20.71 -17.37
N GLY A 427 12.12 19.93 -17.74
CA GLY A 427 13.46 20.02 -17.18
C GLY A 427 13.50 19.58 -15.70
N ASP A 428 14.54 20.00 -14.98
CA ASP A 428 14.87 19.44 -13.66
C ASP A 428 13.99 19.94 -12.51
N LYS A 429 13.35 21.11 -12.66
CA LYS A 429 12.70 21.82 -11.54
C LYS A 429 11.19 21.94 -11.65
N PHE A 430 10.64 21.84 -12.85
CA PHE A 430 9.22 22.06 -13.07
C PHE A 430 8.54 20.75 -13.41
N SER A 431 7.39 20.48 -12.79
CA SER A 431 6.53 19.38 -13.22
C SER A 431 5.06 19.75 -13.12
N LEU A 432 4.26 19.10 -13.95
CA LEU A 432 2.80 19.18 -13.93
C LEU A 432 2.24 17.80 -13.62
N ILE A 433 1.47 17.71 -12.55
CA ILE A 433 0.65 16.55 -12.23
C ILE A 433 -0.80 16.89 -12.57
N THR A 434 -1.41 16.07 -13.41
CA THR A 434 -2.83 16.15 -13.75
C THR A 434 -3.53 14.90 -13.25
N GLU A 435 -4.57 15.06 -12.44
CA GLU A 435 -5.39 13.96 -11.95
C GLU A 435 -6.85 14.19 -12.32
N TYR A 436 -7.51 13.16 -12.81
CA TYR A 436 -8.94 13.18 -13.08
C TYR A 436 -9.59 11.99 -12.38
N LEU A 437 -10.64 12.26 -11.63
CA LEU A 437 -11.49 11.26 -11.00
C LEU A 437 -12.92 11.46 -11.45
N ASP A 438 -13.58 10.39 -11.88
CA ASP A 438 -15.02 10.32 -12.10
C ASP A 438 -15.55 9.08 -11.38
N GLN A 439 -16.00 9.27 -10.14
CA GLN A 439 -16.65 8.29 -9.30
C GLN A 439 -18.16 8.48 -9.36
N ARG A 440 -18.89 7.39 -9.60
CA ARG A 440 -20.36 7.40 -9.70
C ARG A 440 -20.98 6.26 -8.91
N GLU A 441 -22.21 6.47 -8.49
CA GLU A 441 -23.05 5.42 -7.97
C GLU A 441 -23.27 4.34 -9.04
N LYS A 442 -23.19 3.07 -8.63
CA LYS A 442 -23.37 1.92 -9.54
C LYS A 442 -24.84 1.52 -9.66
N GLU A 443 -25.56 1.46 -8.54
CA GLU A 443 -26.97 1.14 -8.46
C GLU A 443 -27.71 2.18 -7.61
N SER A 444 -28.84 2.69 -8.09
CA SER A 444 -29.70 3.62 -7.32
C SER A 444 -30.52 2.92 -6.24
N ARG A 445 -29.84 2.21 -5.33
CA ARG A 445 -30.40 1.44 -4.22
C ARG A 445 -29.50 1.56 -2.99
N GLU A 446 -30.09 1.48 -1.80
CA GLU A 446 -29.31 1.54 -0.55
C GLU A 446 -28.32 0.36 -0.41
N PRO A 447 -27.11 0.58 0.14
CA PRO A 447 -26.58 1.87 0.56
C PRO A 447 -26.23 2.76 -0.65
N ARG A 448 -26.66 4.03 -0.61
CA ARG A 448 -26.32 5.01 -1.65
C ARG A 448 -24.81 5.19 -1.77
N GLY A 449 -24.32 5.26 -3.00
CA GLY A 449 -22.93 5.60 -3.30
C GLY A 449 -22.67 7.10 -3.17
N VAL A 450 -21.39 7.48 -3.09
CA VAL A 450 -20.95 8.87 -3.27
C VAL A 450 -20.61 9.09 -4.74
N GLU A 451 -21.07 10.21 -5.30
CA GLU A 451 -20.62 10.67 -6.62
C GLU A 451 -19.57 11.76 -6.44
N ARG A 452 -18.49 11.69 -7.20
CA ARG A 452 -17.41 12.67 -7.16
C ARG A 452 -16.78 12.78 -8.53
N LYS A 453 -16.65 14.00 -9.02
CA LYS A 453 -15.88 14.33 -10.20
C LYS A 453 -14.89 15.42 -9.86
N THR A 454 -13.63 15.20 -10.16
CA THR A 454 -12.56 16.18 -9.84
C THR A 454 -11.53 16.16 -10.96
N LEU A 455 -11.09 17.34 -11.39
CA LEU A 455 -9.92 17.52 -12.23
C LEU A 455 -8.92 18.36 -11.44
N SER A 456 -7.79 17.79 -11.05
CA SER A 456 -6.74 18.48 -10.30
C SER A 456 -5.54 18.74 -11.19
N LEU A 457 -5.14 20.01 -11.30
CA LEU A 457 -3.90 20.44 -11.93
C LEU A 457 -2.97 20.93 -10.81
N LEU A 458 -1.85 20.23 -10.60
CA LEU A 458 -0.85 20.57 -9.62
C LEU A 458 0.44 20.94 -10.34
N PHE A 459 0.79 22.22 -10.26
CA PHE A 459 2.05 22.77 -10.77
C PHE A 459 3.07 22.70 -9.65
N CYS A 460 4.20 22.05 -9.91
CA CYS A 460 5.26 21.88 -8.92
C CYS A 460 6.53 22.57 -9.40
N TYR A 461 7.17 23.30 -8.49
CA TYR A 461 8.48 23.89 -8.67
C TYR A 461 9.41 23.46 -7.54
N ASP A 462 10.38 22.63 -7.88
CA ASP A 462 11.42 22.15 -6.98
C ASP A 462 12.55 23.19 -6.95
N ILE A 463 12.64 23.96 -5.85
CA ILE A 463 13.64 25.02 -5.67
C ILE A 463 15.04 24.38 -5.61
N CYS A 464 15.11 23.30 -4.82
CA CYS A 464 16.22 22.39 -4.60
C CYS A 464 15.65 21.01 -4.23
N THR A 465 16.51 20.02 -3.99
CA THR A 465 16.12 18.62 -3.73
C THR A 465 15.23 18.43 -2.50
N ASP A 466 15.39 19.27 -1.47
CA ASP A 466 14.66 19.22 -0.21
C ASP A 466 13.47 20.20 -0.14
N ARG A 467 13.32 21.14 -1.08
CA ARG A 467 12.30 22.22 -1.01
C ARG A 467 11.53 22.42 -2.29
N SER A 468 10.22 22.52 -2.15
CA SER A 468 9.29 22.72 -3.27
C SER A 468 8.23 23.77 -2.96
N ILE A 469 7.70 24.38 -4.02
CA ILE A 469 6.45 25.13 -4.00
C ILE A 469 5.49 24.47 -4.99
N GLU A 470 4.26 24.24 -4.57
CA GLU A 470 3.22 23.69 -5.43
C GLU A 470 1.97 24.56 -5.43
N VAL A 471 1.31 24.65 -6.59
CA VAL A 471 0.03 25.34 -6.76
C VAL A 471 -0.97 24.37 -7.38
N ARG A 472 -2.07 24.12 -6.68
CA ARG A 472 -3.17 23.26 -7.13
C ARG A 472 -4.37 24.11 -7.55
N VAL A 473 -4.96 23.74 -8.67
CA VAL A 473 -6.29 24.17 -9.09
C VAL A 473 -7.11 22.91 -9.34
N ALA A 474 -8.18 22.73 -8.57
CA ALA A 474 -8.99 21.52 -8.62
C ALA A 474 -10.50 21.82 -8.60
N PRO A 475 -11.13 22.09 -9.76
CA PRO A 475 -12.58 22.07 -9.88
C PRO A 475 -13.14 20.69 -9.52
N TYR A 476 -14.23 20.69 -8.76
CA TYR A 476 -14.91 19.49 -8.32
C TYR A 476 -16.44 19.60 -8.37
N GLU A 477 -17.08 18.45 -8.49
CA GLU A 477 -18.50 18.23 -8.26
C GLU A 477 -18.61 17.01 -7.34
N MET A 478 -19.38 17.11 -6.27
CA MET A 478 -19.64 16.00 -5.35
C MET A 478 -21.13 15.89 -5.06
N SER A 479 -21.62 14.67 -4.93
CA SER A 479 -22.94 14.41 -4.36
C SER A 479 -22.83 13.40 -3.24
N GLY A 480 -23.24 13.83 -2.04
CA GLY A 480 -23.29 12.97 -0.87
C GLY A 480 -24.41 11.93 -0.98
N THR A 481 -24.43 10.96 -0.06
CA THR A 481 -25.42 9.87 -0.02
C THR A 481 -26.87 10.34 0.07
N GLY A 482 -27.12 11.56 0.55
CA GLY A 482 -28.44 12.22 0.59
C GLY A 482 -28.83 13.00 -0.67
N GLY A 483 -28.00 13.00 -1.73
CA GLY A 483 -28.27 13.69 -3.00
C GLY A 483 -28.02 15.20 -3.01
N ALA A 484 -27.54 15.77 -1.89
CA ALA A 484 -27.04 17.15 -1.88
C ALA A 484 -25.84 17.25 -2.83
N LYS A 485 -25.90 18.20 -3.75
CA LYS A 485 -24.82 18.48 -4.70
C LYS A 485 -24.02 19.68 -4.21
N ASP A 486 -22.71 19.51 -4.25
CA ASP A 486 -21.73 20.53 -3.95
C ASP A 486 -20.76 20.63 -5.13
N SER A 487 -20.35 21.83 -5.49
CA SER A 487 -19.45 22.06 -6.61
C SER A 487 -18.71 23.36 -6.40
N GLY A 488 -17.42 23.36 -6.70
CA GLY A 488 -16.57 24.52 -6.51
C GLY A 488 -15.20 24.31 -7.14
N THR A 489 -14.32 25.27 -6.91
CA THR A 489 -12.91 25.16 -7.26
C THR A 489 -12.06 25.22 -6.00
N LEU A 490 -11.27 24.17 -5.78
CA LEU A 490 -10.24 24.16 -4.76
C LEU A 490 -8.98 24.84 -5.30
N LEU A 491 -8.57 25.93 -4.67
CA LEU A 491 -7.28 26.57 -4.89
C LEU A 491 -6.37 26.30 -3.70
N GLU A 492 -5.14 25.90 -3.99
CA GLU A 492 -4.21 25.55 -2.94
C GLU A 492 -2.78 25.96 -3.28
N VAL A 493 -2.10 26.54 -2.31
CA VAL A 493 -0.67 26.85 -2.37
C VAL A 493 0.03 26.07 -1.28
N ARG A 494 1.10 25.38 -1.67
CA ARG A 494 1.92 24.53 -0.81
C ARG A 494 3.36 25.00 -0.86
N ALA A 495 4.00 25.01 0.31
CA ALA A 495 5.43 25.17 0.42
C ALA A 495 5.94 24.06 1.34
N THR A 496 6.86 23.24 0.83
CA THR A 496 7.36 22.07 1.55
C THR A 496 8.87 22.16 1.76
N ALA A 497 9.32 21.73 2.94
CA ALA A 497 10.72 21.49 3.25
C ALA A 497 10.89 20.07 3.82
N SER A 498 11.92 19.37 3.37
CA SER A 498 12.23 17.98 3.70
C SER A 498 13.61 17.87 4.37
N PHE A 499 13.87 16.74 5.03
CA PHE A 499 15.14 16.43 5.67
C PHE A 499 15.33 14.91 5.83
#